data_AF-A0A0Q6K457-F1
#
_entry.id   AF-A0A0Q6K457-F1
#
_cell.length_a   1.000
_cell.length_b   1.000
_cell.length_c   1.000
_cell.angle_alpha   90.00
_cell.angle_beta   90.00
_cell.angle_gamma   90.00
#
_symmetry.space_group_name_H-M   'P 1'
#
loop_
_entity.id
_entity.type
_entity.pdbx_description
1 polymer ?
#
loop_
_entity_poly.entity_id
_entity_poly.type
_entity_poly.pdbx_seq_one_letter_code
_entity_poly.pdbx_strand_id
1 'polypeptide(L)' 'MVAERQDDCDPETELACEIDDLIAEFGSERAVIRALLHDMTVLLADADRSVSRGYLRGLFSCGARPVESDDEV' A
#
# COMPACT_ATOMS: atom_id res chain seq x y z
N MET A 1 23.91 39.35 14.43
CA MET A 1 23.79 37.97 14.90
C MET A 1 22.72 37.31 14.06
N VAL A 2 23.13 36.51 13.08
CA VAL A 2 22.19 35.63 12.37
C VAL A 2 21.96 34.47 13.32
N ALA A 3 20.77 34.40 13.91
CA ALA A 3 20.36 33.23 14.66
C ALA A 3 20.33 32.07 13.67
N GLU A 4 21.29 31.17 13.79
CA GLU A 4 21.28 29.87 13.14
C GLU A 4 19.96 29.21 13.57
N ARG A 5 19.06 28.94 12.62
CA ARG A 5 17.89 28.08 12.92
C ARG A 5 18.49 26.72 13.23
N GLN A 6 18.63 26.40 14.50
CA GLN A 6 18.86 25.04 14.92
C GLN A 6 17.62 24.24 14.50
N ASP A 7 17.76 23.37 13.50
CA ASP A 7 16.87 22.22 13.31
C ASP A 7 17.14 21.24 14.46
N ASP A 8 16.77 21.65 15.68
CA ASP A 8 16.75 20.79 16.86
C ASP A 8 15.38 20.07 16.97
N CYS A 9 14.71 19.82 15.85
CA CYS A 9 13.53 18.95 15.83
C CYS A 9 13.99 17.50 15.68
N ASP A 10 14.02 16.81 16.80
CA ASP A 10 14.20 15.37 16.82
C ASP A 10 13.07 14.69 16.00
N PRO A 11 13.38 13.73 15.12
CA PRO A 11 12.39 13.12 14.24
C PRO A 11 11.27 12.40 14.99
N GLU A 12 11.50 11.92 16.22
CA GLU A 12 10.43 11.34 17.03
C GLU A 12 9.46 12.42 17.51
N THR A 13 9.95 13.63 17.77
CA THR A 13 9.13 14.79 18.14
C THR A 13 8.27 15.26 16.97
N GLU A 14 8.83 15.31 15.76
CA GLU A 14 8.07 15.64 14.55
C GLU A 14 6.95 14.62 14.29
N LEU A 15 7.28 13.33 14.40
CA LEU A 15 6.30 12.25 14.25
C LEU A 15 5.20 12.34 15.32
N ALA A 16 5.55 12.65 16.57
CA ALA A 16 4.57 12.81 17.64
C ALA A 16 3.61 13.97 17.35
N CYS A 17 4.13 15.11 16.88
CA CYS A 17 3.30 16.24 16.47
C CYS A 17 2.35 15.89 15.31
N GLU A 18 2.84 15.16 14.30
CA GLU A 18 1.99 14.71 13.19
C GLU A 18 0.87 13.78 13.66
N ILE A 19 1.16 12.87 14.60
CA ILE A 19 0.14 11.99 15.20
C ILE A 19 -0.91 12.81 15.96
N ASP A 20 -0.48 13.81 16.73
CA ASP A 20 -1.40 14.68 17.48
C ASP A 20 -2.30 15.49 16.55
N ASP A 21 -1.76 16.01 15.45
CA ASP A 21 -2.53 16.72 14.41
C ASP A 21 -3.59 15.80 13.77
N LEU A 22 -3.23 14.55 13.47
CA LEU A 22 -4.17 13.55 12.96
C LEU A 22 -5.25 13.20 14.00
N ILE A 23 -4.89 13.06 15.28
CA ILE A 23 -5.88 12.81 16.33
C ILE A 23 -6.84 13.98 16.46
N ALA A 24 -6.35 15.22 16.35
CA ALA A 24 -7.17 16.43 16.36
C ALA A 24 -8.12 16.50 15.15
N GLU A 25 -7.66 16.10 13.96
CA GLU A 25 -8.49 16.06 12.73
C GLU A 25 -9.59 15.00 12.81
N PHE A 26 -9.25 13.76 13.23
CA PHE A 26 -10.19 12.63 13.24
C PHE A 26 -11.00 12.51 14.56
N GLY A 27 -10.65 13.30 15.57
CA GLY A 27 -11.34 13.40 16.86
C GLY A 27 -11.15 12.23 17.81
N SER A 28 -10.38 11.20 17.45
CA SER A 28 -9.94 10.13 18.35
C SER A 28 -8.83 9.28 17.73
N GLU A 29 -7.98 8.71 18.59
CA GLU A 29 -6.92 7.77 18.20
C GLU A 29 -7.49 6.55 17.47
N ARG A 30 -8.65 6.05 17.92
CA ARG A 30 -9.31 4.91 17.29
C ARG A 30 -9.82 5.25 15.89
N ALA A 31 -10.21 6.50 15.62
CA ALA A 31 -10.60 6.94 14.29
C ALA A 31 -9.39 7.03 13.35
N VAL A 32 -8.27 7.58 13.82
CA VAL A 32 -6.98 7.60 13.07
C VAL A 32 -6.54 6.19 12.70
N ILE A 33 -6.51 5.27 13.67
CA ILE A 33 -6.11 3.86 13.41
C ILE A 33 -7.05 3.21 12.38
N ARG A 34 -8.35 3.49 12.46
CA ARG A 34 -9.31 2.94 11.49
C ARG A 34 -9.06 3.49 10.08
N ALA A 35 -8.81 4.80 9.95
CA ALA A 35 -8.50 5.44 8.67
C ALA A 35 -7.20 4.86 8.08
N LEU A 36 -6.14 4.78 8.88
CA LEU A 36 -4.86 4.20 8.47
C LEU A 36 -5.01 2.77 7.96
N LEU A 37 -5.72 1.90 8.70
CA LEU A 37 -5.95 0.50 8.29
C LEU A 37 -6.77 0.39 7.00
N HIS A 38 -7.75 1.28 6.82
CA HIS A 38 -8.52 1.35 5.59
C HIS A 38 -7.61 1.71 4.41
N ASP A 39 -6.79 2.75 4.54
CA ASP A 39 -5.93 3.24 3.46
C ASP A 39 -4.84 2.23 3.10
N MET A 40 -4.24 1.56 4.09
CA MET A 40 -3.32 0.44 3.84
C MET A 40 -4.00 -0.68 3.04
N THR A 41 -5.26 -1.00 3.35
CA THR A 41 -6.01 -2.04 2.62
C THR A 41 -6.24 -1.65 1.17
N VAL A 42 -6.58 -0.38 0.91
CA VAL A 42 -6.76 0.16 -0.44
C VAL A 42 -5.44 0.12 -1.21
N LEU A 43 -4.35 0.59 -0.61
CA LEU A 43 -3.03 0.59 -1.23
C LEU A 43 -2.55 -0.83 -1.56
N LEU A 44 -2.79 -1.81 -0.69
CA LEU A 44 -2.47 -3.21 -0.96
C LEU A 44 -3.30 -3.78 -2.12
N ALA A 45 -4.58 -3.45 -2.19
CA ALA A 45 -5.45 -3.88 -3.30
C ALA A 45 -5.02 -3.25 -4.63
N ASP A 46 -4.58 -1.99 -4.62
CA ASP A 46 -4.05 -1.30 -5.79
C ASP A 46 -2.70 -1.86 -6.20
N ALA A 47 -1.83 -2.19 -5.24
CA ALA A 47 -0.57 -2.86 -5.49
C ALA A 47 -0.78 -4.21 -6.19
N ASP A 48 -1.68 -5.07 -5.69
CA ASP A 48 -1.95 -6.38 -6.30
C ASP A 48 -2.51 -6.25 -7.73
N ARG A 49 -3.33 -5.23 -8.00
CA ARG A 49 -3.82 -4.93 -9.36
C ARG A 49 -2.75 -4.34 -10.28
N SER A 50 -1.79 -3.60 -9.73
CA SER A 50 -0.72 -2.94 -10.50
C SER A 50 0.39 -3.89 -10.93
N VAL A 51 0.45 -5.11 -10.39
CA VAL A 51 1.38 -6.14 -10.85
C VAL A 51 0.76 -6.96 -11.97
N SER A 52 1.44 -7.07 -13.12
CA SER A 52 1.07 -8.03 -14.15
C SER A 52 1.29 -9.45 -13.64
N ARG A 53 0.21 -10.13 -13.25
CA ARG A 53 0.21 -11.57 -12.90
C ARG A 53 0.43 -12.47 -14.12
N GLY A 54 0.60 -11.85 -15.29
CA GLY A 54 0.53 -12.48 -16.59
C GLY A 54 1.69 -13.41 -16.97
N TYR A 55 2.80 -13.43 -16.23
CA TYR A 55 3.85 -14.42 -16.50
C TYR A 55 4.01 -15.46 -15.38
N LEU A 56 3.52 -15.18 -14.17
CA LEU A 56 3.99 -15.92 -12.99
C LEU A 56 3.07 -17.00 -12.45
N ARG A 57 1.89 -17.27 -13.01
CA ARG A 57 1.13 -18.46 -12.56
C ARG A 57 0.00 -18.90 -13.48
N GLY A 58 0.32 -19.52 -14.62
CA GLY A 58 -0.57 -20.48 -15.31
C GLY A 58 -2.01 -20.05 -15.67
N LEU A 59 -2.45 -18.82 -15.41
CA LEU A 59 -3.81 -18.36 -15.69
C LEU A 59 -4.01 -18.11 -17.18
N PHE A 60 -2.93 -17.82 -17.91
CA PHE A 60 -2.93 -17.86 -19.37
C PHE A 60 -2.76 -19.28 -19.94
N SER A 61 -2.48 -20.31 -19.12
CA SER A 61 -2.52 -21.71 -19.60
C SER A 61 -3.88 -22.37 -19.35
N CYS A 62 -4.81 -21.69 -18.68
CA CYS A 62 -6.24 -22.04 -18.63
C CYS A 62 -6.87 -21.76 -20.01
N GLY A 63 -6.69 -22.68 -20.96
CA GLY A 63 -7.27 -22.60 -22.31
C GLY A 63 -6.28 -22.35 -23.45
N ALA A 64 -5.00 -22.05 -23.15
CA ALA A 64 -3.96 -21.93 -24.18
C ALA A 64 -3.14 -23.22 -24.38
N ARG A 65 -3.43 -24.30 -23.66
CA ARG A 65 -2.89 -25.61 -24.03
C ARG A 65 -3.52 -26.02 -25.35
N PRO A 66 -2.75 -26.38 -26.39
CA PRO A 66 -3.30 -27.05 -27.55
C PRO A 66 -4.10 -28.27 -27.06
N VAL A 67 -5.34 -28.40 -27.50
CA VAL A 67 -6.06 -29.67 -27.38
C VAL A 67 -5.29 -30.62 -28.28
N GLU A 68 -4.68 -31.67 -27.72
CA GLU A 68 -4.18 -32.78 -28.53
C GLU A 68 -5.41 -33.35 -29.25
N SER A 69 -5.56 -33.02 -30.53
CA SER A 69 -6.56 -33.65 -31.38
C SER A 69 -6.11 -35.09 -31.56
N ASP A 70 -6.86 -36.02 -30.97
CA ASP A 70 -6.80 -37.47 -31.25
C ASP A 70 -7.31 -37.74 -32.69
N ASP A 71 -6.67 -37.13 -33.68
CA ASP A 71 -6.89 -37.46 -35.09
C ASP A 71 -5.60 -38.04 -35.68
N GLU A 72 -5.68 -39.36 -35.90
CA GLU A 72 -4.90 -40.20 -36.83
C GLU A 72 -3.42 -40.44 -36.45
N VAL A 73 -2.99 -41.68 -36.09
CA VAL A 73 -3.08 -42.95 -36.84
C VAL A 73 -2.88 -44.19 -35.96
#